data_AF-A0A7Y4VD43-F1
#
_entry.id   AF-A0A7Y4VD43-F1
#
_cell.length_a   1.000
_cell.length_b   1.000
_cell.length_c   1.000
_cell.angle_alpha   90.00
_cell.angle_beta   90.00
_cell.angle_gamma   90.00
#
_symmetry.space_group_name_H-M   'P 1'
#
loop_
_entity.id
_entity.type
_entity.pdbx_description
1 polymer ?
#
loop_
_entity_poly.entity_id
_entity_poly.type
_entity_poly.pdbx_seq_one_letter_code
_entity_poly.pdbx_strand_id
1 'polypeptide(L)'
;MKLFCWVLAERYLFKVRDVADLVSMDKHLPSSVAVTTFVSMNWLTFALMTVLSWGVYGVLLHKGRGEMPMGAETPHAGLKAFLFVCIAYALIAIATAAVLKLRGSNWSFTAGGIKWSLVAGGAGAIGAFTLVLALGAAAQTYKGAAAAAVMPIVFGGAPIVNTIVAMLLHPPEGGLKALPVPFILGCLLAAGGAFLVARYAPSNTVATVKPSAPQIAPMDSKAN
;
A
#
# COMPACT_ATOMS: atom_id res chain seq x y z
N MET A 1 16.91 -14.94 -1.30
CA MET A 1 17.70 -13.78 -0.77
C MET A 1 18.80 -13.29 -1.72
N LYS A 2 19.42 -14.14 -2.57
CA LYS A 2 20.38 -13.70 -3.60
C LYS A 2 19.76 -12.99 -4.83
N LEU A 3 18.44 -13.04 -4.99
CA LEU A 3 17.73 -12.48 -6.16
C LEU A 3 17.46 -10.96 -6.07
N PHE A 4 17.52 -10.38 -4.87
CA PHE A 4 17.10 -8.98 -4.63
C PHE A 4 18.25 -7.96 -4.82
N CYS A 5 19.51 -8.41 -4.74
CA CYS A 5 20.68 -7.53 -4.88
C CYS A 5 21.26 -7.45 -6.30
N TRP A 6 21.02 -8.43 -7.18
CA TRP A 6 21.65 -8.51 -8.51
C TRP A 6 20.92 -7.67 -9.59
N VAL A 7 19.59 -7.53 -9.51
CA VAL A 7 18.77 -6.94 -10.59
C VAL A 7 18.74 -5.40 -10.61
N LEU A 8 19.13 -4.75 -9.51
CA LEU A 8 19.03 -3.28 -9.36
C LEU A 8 20.29 -2.51 -9.79
N ALA A 9 21.36 -3.21 -10.19
CA ALA A 9 22.64 -2.58 -10.53
C ALA A 9 22.76 -2.22 -12.04
N GLU A 10 21.98 -2.83 -12.94
CA GLU A 10 22.42 -2.90 -14.34
C GLU A 10 21.62 -2.07 -15.36
N ARG A 11 20.55 -1.35 -15.00
CA ARG A 11 19.70 -0.66 -16.00
C ARG A 11 19.26 0.77 -15.66
N TYR A 12 20.16 1.57 -15.07
CA TYR A 12 19.91 3.00 -14.83
C TYR A 12 20.13 3.94 -16.05
N LEU A 13 20.26 3.42 -17.28
CA LEU A 13 20.85 4.21 -18.38
C LEU A 13 20.06 4.46 -19.67
N PHE A 14 18.78 4.11 -19.85
CA PHE A 14 18.13 4.43 -21.15
C PHE A 14 16.66 4.89 -21.14
N LYS A 15 16.53 6.22 -21.28
CA LYS A 15 15.55 7.12 -21.95
C LYS A 15 14.08 6.66 -22.19
N VAL A 16 13.19 7.52 -21.71
CA VAL A 16 11.72 7.44 -21.53
C VAL A 16 10.90 7.73 -22.81
N ARG A 17 11.29 7.31 -24.02
CA ARG A 17 10.60 7.78 -25.26
C ARG A 17 9.93 6.74 -26.18
N ASP A 18 9.71 5.50 -25.75
CA ASP A 18 9.18 4.44 -26.66
C ASP A 18 7.93 3.70 -26.14
N VAL A 19 7.11 4.31 -25.27
CA VAL A 19 5.92 3.64 -24.70
C VAL A 19 4.72 3.63 -25.66
N ALA A 20 4.68 4.53 -26.65
CA ALA A 20 3.57 4.59 -27.61
C ALA A 20 3.68 3.57 -28.75
N ASP A 21 4.89 3.13 -29.11
CA ASP A 21 5.09 2.25 -30.27
C ASP A 21 4.92 0.75 -29.94
N LEU A 22 4.98 0.37 -28.67
CA LEU A 22 4.97 -1.03 -28.24
C LEU A 22 3.58 -1.70 -28.22
N VAL A 23 2.50 -0.92 -28.26
CA VAL A 23 1.13 -1.47 -28.30
C VAL A 23 0.70 -1.84 -29.73
N SER A 24 1.40 -1.37 -30.77
CA SER A 24 1.02 -1.59 -32.17
C SER A 24 1.69 -2.78 -32.87
N MET A 25 2.66 -3.47 -32.25
CA MET A 25 3.48 -4.49 -32.94
C MET A 25 3.19 -5.96 -32.55
N ASP A 26 2.03 -6.24 -31.94
CA ASP A 26 1.65 -7.60 -31.53
C ASP A 26 0.99 -8.42 -32.67
N LYS A 27 1.68 -8.63 -33.80
CA LYS A 27 1.19 -9.63 -34.78
C LYS A 27 2.20 -10.62 -35.36
N HIS A 28 3.52 -10.42 -35.31
CA HIS A 28 4.45 -11.44 -35.79
C HIS A 28 5.83 -11.34 -35.14
N LEU A 29 6.10 -12.05 -34.04
CA LEU A 29 7.49 -12.27 -33.59
C LEU A 29 7.74 -13.68 -33.00
N PRO A 30 8.90 -14.30 -33.30
CA PRO A 30 9.25 -15.68 -32.93
C PRO A 30 9.59 -15.86 -31.43
N SER A 31 9.45 -17.11 -30.98
CA SER A 31 9.45 -17.60 -29.58
C SER A 31 10.69 -17.25 -28.72
N SER A 32 11.77 -16.73 -29.32
CA SER A 32 12.98 -16.30 -28.62
C SER A 32 12.90 -14.89 -28.04
N VAL A 33 11.93 -14.07 -28.47
CA VAL A 33 11.73 -12.69 -27.96
C VAL A 33 10.93 -12.67 -26.65
N ALA A 34 10.08 -13.67 -26.42
CA ALA A 34 9.22 -13.74 -25.23
C ALA A 34 10.01 -13.80 -23.91
N VAL A 35 11.22 -14.38 -23.92
CA VAL A 35 12.08 -14.46 -22.73
C VAL A 35 12.72 -13.11 -22.39
N THR A 36 12.92 -12.22 -23.38
CA THR A 36 13.45 -10.86 -23.16
C THR A 36 12.39 -9.91 -22.59
N THR A 37 11.11 -10.15 -22.89
CA THR A 37 9.97 -9.35 -22.40
C THR A 37 9.76 -9.47 -20.89
N PHE A 38 10.14 -10.59 -20.28
CA PHE A 38 10.04 -10.77 -18.81
C PHE A 38 11.08 -9.96 -18.03
N VAL A 39 12.14 -9.49 -18.67
CA VAL A 39 13.23 -8.72 -18.03
C VAL A 39 12.98 -7.21 -18.06
N SER A 40 11.94 -6.74 -18.76
CA SER A 40 11.81 -5.35 -19.21
C SER A 40 10.88 -4.43 -18.39
N MET A 41 10.25 -4.90 -17.31
CA MET A 41 9.29 -4.06 -16.52
C MET A 41 9.58 -4.03 -15.01
N ASN A 42 10.85 -3.94 -14.61
CA ASN A 42 11.23 -3.92 -13.19
C ASN A 42 10.47 -2.86 -12.36
N TRP A 43 10.23 -1.67 -12.91
CA TRP A 43 9.46 -0.63 -12.21
C TRP A 43 8.01 -1.06 -11.95
N LEU A 44 7.39 -1.74 -12.91
CA LEU A 44 6.02 -2.26 -12.77
C LEU A 44 6.00 -3.39 -11.74
N THR A 45 6.99 -4.26 -11.75
CA THR A 45 7.15 -5.30 -10.72
C THR A 45 7.26 -4.68 -9.33
N PHE A 46 8.07 -3.63 -9.16
CA PHE A 46 8.16 -2.93 -7.87
C PHE A 46 6.86 -2.21 -7.50
N ALA A 47 6.15 -1.64 -8.47
CA ALA A 47 4.84 -1.02 -8.25
C ALA A 47 3.80 -2.06 -7.81
N LEU A 48 3.72 -3.21 -8.47
CA LEU A 48 2.83 -4.31 -8.11
C LEU A 48 3.20 -4.91 -6.74
N MET A 49 4.49 -5.06 -6.44
CA MET A 49 4.96 -5.50 -5.12
C MET A 49 4.60 -4.49 -4.02
N THR A 50 4.59 -3.19 -4.35
CA THR A 50 4.10 -2.13 -3.47
C THR A 50 2.60 -2.30 -3.23
N VAL A 51 1.79 -2.49 -4.28
CA VAL A 51 0.35 -2.76 -4.17
C VAL A 51 0.07 -3.99 -3.32
N LEU A 52 0.80 -5.08 -3.53
CA LEU A 52 0.65 -6.30 -2.74
C LEU A 52 1.00 -6.07 -1.26
N SER A 53 2.13 -5.42 -1.01
CA SER A 53 2.62 -5.15 0.35
C SER A 53 1.66 -4.24 1.12
N TRP A 54 1.21 -3.15 0.50
CA TRP A 54 0.25 -2.22 1.09
C TRP A 54 -1.17 -2.79 1.18
N GLY A 55 -1.59 -3.63 0.24
CA GLY A 55 -2.89 -4.32 0.28
C GLY A 55 -2.99 -5.30 1.44
N VAL A 56 -1.95 -6.12 1.66
CA VAL A 56 -1.90 -7.07 2.78
C VAL A 56 -1.67 -6.36 4.12
N TYR A 57 -0.93 -5.25 4.11
CA TYR A 57 -0.55 -4.49 5.31
C TYR A 57 -1.72 -4.19 6.26
N GLY A 58 -2.83 -3.61 5.79
CA GLY A 58 -3.92 -3.23 6.69
C GLY A 58 -4.73 -4.42 7.22
N VAL A 59 -4.76 -5.57 6.53
CA VAL A 59 -5.32 -6.81 7.09
C VAL A 59 -4.43 -7.32 8.22
N LEU A 60 -3.11 -7.38 7.98
CA LEU A 60 -2.14 -7.78 9.00
C LEU A 60 -2.16 -6.81 10.20
N LEU A 61 -2.31 -5.52 9.96
CA LEU A 61 -2.32 -4.51 11.00
C LEU A 61 -3.62 -4.52 11.79
N HIS A 62 -4.77 -4.71 11.13
CA HIS A 62 -6.04 -4.92 11.81
C HIS A 62 -5.98 -6.14 12.73
N LYS A 63 -5.42 -7.25 12.23
CA LYS A 63 -5.17 -8.46 13.05
C LYS A 63 -4.21 -8.18 14.20
N GLY A 64 -3.04 -7.62 13.93
CA GLY A 64 -2.02 -7.33 14.95
C GLY A 64 -2.53 -6.40 16.05
N ARG A 65 -3.41 -5.44 15.71
CA ARG A 65 -4.14 -4.63 16.69
C ARG A 65 -5.15 -5.47 17.50
N GLY A 66 -5.91 -6.33 16.84
CA GLY A 66 -6.93 -7.18 17.47
C GLY A 66 -6.36 -8.21 18.44
N GLU A 67 -5.10 -8.62 18.26
CA GLU A 67 -4.38 -9.53 19.15
C GLU A 67 -3.69 -8.80 20.34
N MET A 68 -3.83 -7.48 20.44
CA MET A 68 -3.32 -6.73 21.60
C MET A 68 -4.19 -6.99 22.84
N PRO A 69 -3.64 -6.85 24.06
CA PRO A 69 -4.40 -7.05 25.30
C PRO A 69 -5.69 -6.22 25.32
N MET A 70 -6.81 -6.91 25.53
CA MET A 70 -8.14 -6.31 25.65
C MET A 70 -8.43 -5.91 27.10
N GLY A 71 -9.37 -4.97 27.30
CA GLY A 71 -9.70 -4.39 28.61
C GLY A 71 -9.26 -2.93 28.72
N ALA A 72 -8.65 -2.54 29.84
CA ALA A 72 -8.17 -1.16 30.07
C ALA A 72 -7.17 -0.69 29.00
N GLU A 73 -6.42 -1.61 28.39
CA GLU A 73 -5.39 -1.33 27.38
C GLU A 73 -5.93 -1.21 25.94
N THR A 74 -7.21 -1.48 25.71
CA THR A 74 -7.83 -1.46 24.38
C THR A 74 -7.64 -0.13 23.62
N PRO A 75 -7.73 1.05 24.27
CA PRO A 75 -7.48 2.33 23.59
C PRO A 75 -6.06 2.45 23.02
N HIS A 76 -5.09 1.76 23.61
CA HIS A 76 -3.67 1.83 23.22
C HIS A 76 -3.28 0.78 22.19
N ALA A 77 -4.15 -0.18 21.85
CA ALA A 77 -3.85 -1.27 20.91
C ALA A 77 -3.32 -0.77 19.55
N GLY A 78 -3.89 0.32 19.03
CA GLY A 78 -3.42 0.94 17.79
C GLY A 78 -2.01 1.52 17.92
N LEU A 79 -1.71 2.23 19.01
CA LEU A 79 -0.38 2.80 19.26
C LEU A 79 0.68 1.71 19.43
N LYS A 80 0.34 0.64 20.15
CA LYS A 80 1.20 -0.53 20.32
C LYS A 80 1.49 -1.21 18.98
N ALA A 81 0.49 -1.41 18.14
CA ALA A 81 0.70 -1.97 16.81
C ALA A 81 1.56 -1.04 15.93
N PHE A 82 1.30 0.26 15.95
CA PHE A 82 2.06 1.24 15.17
C PHE A 82 3.52 1.35 15.62
N LEU A 83 3.82 1.20 16.91
CA LEU A 83 5.20 1.16 17.42
C LEU A 83 6.04 0.10 16.69
N PHE A 84 5.48 -1.10 16.49
CA PHE A 84 6.18 -2.17 15.76
C PHE A 84 6.29 -1.87 14.26
N VAL A 85 5.39 -1.09 13.68
CA VAL A 85 5.56 -0.57 12.30
C VAL A 85 6.75 0.38 12.22
N CYS A 86 6.91 1.28 13.20
CA CYS A 86 8.08 2.17 13.27
C CYS A 86 9.39 1.39 13.43
N ILE A 87 9.40 0.35 14.28
CA ILE A 87 10.55 -0.53 14.43
C ILE A 87 10.89 -1.21 13.09
N ALA A 88 9.89 -1.71 12.36
CA ALA A 88 10.10 -2.29 11.04
C ALA A 88 10.72 -1.27 10.04
N TYR A 89 10.28 -0.01 10.07
CA TYR A 89 10.86 1.05 9.22
C TYR A 89 12.32 1.32 9.56
N ALA A 90 12.68 1.32 10.85
CA ALA A 90 14.06 1.44 11.30
C ALA A 90 14.94 0.27 10.82
N LEU A 91 14.43 -0.97 10.87
CA LEU A 91 15.12 -2.15 10.35
C LEU A 91 15.36 -2.05 8.84
N ILE A 92 14.37 -1.58 8.08
CA ILE A 92 14.51 -1.33 6.63
C ILE A 92 15.53 -0.21 6.35
N ALA A 93 15.60 0.83 7.19
CA ALA A 93 16.63 1.87 7.07
C ALA A 93 18.05 1.29 7.23
N ILE A 94 18.26 0.41 8.23
CA ILE A 94 19.54 -0.28 8.43
C ILE A 94 19.87 -1.18 7.22
N ALA A 95 18.90 -1.95 6.73
CA ALA A 95 19.08 -2.78 5.55
C ALA A 95 19.45 -1.94 4.31
N THR A 96 18.81 -0.78 4.13
CA THR A 96 19.09 0.15 3.03
C THR A 96 20.51 0.70 3.13
N ALA A 97 20.95 1.11 4.33
CA ALA A 97 22.32 1.54 4.59
C ALA A 97 23.36 0.46 4.28
N ALA A 98 23.07 -0.80 4.65
CA ALA A 98 23.93 -1.94 4.30
C ALA A 98 24.00 -2.13 2.77
N VAL A 99 22.88 -2.04 2.06
CA VAL A 99 22.85 -2.14 0.59
C VAL A 99 23.64 -1.01 -0.07
N LEU A 100 23.53 0.24 0.41
CA LEU A 100 24.31 1.38 -0.08
C LEU A 100 25.82 1.10 0.04
N LYS A 101 26.26 0.57 1.19
CA LYS A 101 27.64 0.19 1.43
C LYS A 101 28.09 -0.94 0.50
N LEU A 102 27.29 -1.99 0.37
CA LEU A 102 27.59 -3.14 -0.50
C LEU A 102 27.66 -2.77 -1.99
N ARG A 103 26.96 -1.70 -2.40
CA ARG A 103 26.99 -1.15 -3.77
C ARG A 103 28.15 -0.18 -4.01
N GLY A 104 29.01 0.06 -3.03
CA GLY A 104 30.15 0.97 -3.17
C GLY A 104 29.74 2.44 -3.27
N SER A 105 28.58 2.83 -2.70
CA SER A 105 28.18 4.24 -2.65
C SER A 105 29.25 5.09 -1.97
N ASN A 106 29.51 6.27 -2.52
CA ASN A 106 30.39 7.26 -1.91
C ASN A 106 29.72 8.07 -0.78
N TRP A 107 28.46 7.76 -0.45
CA TRP A 107 27.67 8.44 0.60
C TRP A 107 27.55 9.96 0.40
N SER A 108 27.67 10.43 -0.84
CA SER A 108 27.42 11.83 -1.18
C SER A 108 25.91 12.08 -1.28
N PHE A 109 25.40 13.01 -0.47
CA PHE A 109 23.98 13.39 -0.46
C PHE A 109 23.82 14.88 -0.70
N THR A 110 22.79 15.25 -1.46
CA THR A 110 22.41 16.65 -1.64
C THR A 110 21.41 17.07 -0.57
N ALA A 111 21.48 18.33 -0.12
CA ALA A 111 20.54 18.87 0.87
C ALA A 111 19.09 18.80 0.37
N GLY A 112 18.87 19.01 -0.94
CA GLY A 112 17.56 18.86 -1.57
C GLY A 112 17.04 17.43 -1.53
N GLY A 113 17.89 16.45 -1.86
CA GLY A 113 17.54 15.03 -1.82
C GLY A 113 17.19 14.56 -0.42
N ILE A 114 17.96 14.97 0.60
CA ILE A 114 17.67 14.66 2.01
C ILE A 114 16.32 15.27 2.41
N LYS A 115 16.12 16.57 2.17
CA LYS A 115 14.90 17.29 2.59
C LYS A 115 13.64 16.66 2.01
N TRP A 116 13.59 16.44 0.69
CA TRP A 116 12.39 15.87 0.05
C TRP A 116 12.16 14.41 0.44
N SER A 117 13.24 13.62 0.62
CA SER A 117 13.11 12.23 1.10
C SER A 117 12.59 12.16 2.53
N LEU A 118 13.03 13.07 3.41
CA LEU A 118 12.52 13.15 4.78
C LEU A 118 11.05 13.58 4.83
N VAL A 119 10.65 14.58 4.03
CA VAL A 119 9.25 15.00 3.93
C VAL A 119 8.39 13.86 3.39
N ALA A 120 8.84 13.16 2.35
CA ALA A 120 8.14 12.00 1.80
C ALA A 120 8.00 10.85 2.83
N GLY A 121 9.08 10.55 3.56
CA GLY A 121 9.07 9.55 4.64
C GLY A 121 8.11 9.94 5.78
N GLY A 122 8.10 11.21 6.17
CA GLY A 122 7.18 11.75 7.16
C GLY A 122 5.72 11.64 6.73
N ALA A 123 5.41 12.01 5.48
CA ALA A 123 4.06 11.85 4.91
C ALA A 123 3.60 10.38 4.92
N GLY A 124 4.49 9.44 4.55
CA GLY A 124 4.21 8.01 4.62
C GLY A 124 3.95 7.51 6.05
N ALA A 125 4.78 7.94 7.02
CA ALA A 125 4.62 7.57 8.42
C ALA A 125 3.31 8.10 9.03
N ILE A 126 2.93 9.35 8.72
CA ILE A 126 1.65 9.93 9.12
C ILE A 126 0.48 9.15 8.48
N GLY A 127 0.60 8.79 7.20
CA GLY A 127 -0.39 7.96 6.52
C GLY A 127 -0.58 6.59 7.19
N ALA A 128 0.51 5.90 7.49
CA ALA A 128 0.48 4.63 8.22
C ALA A 128 -0.14 4.78 9.62
N PHE A 129 0.23 5.83 10.36
CA PHE A 129 -0.31 6.12 11.69
C PHE A 129 -1.83 6.34 11.67
N THR A 130 -2.29 7.23 10.78
CA THR A 130 -3.72 7.53 10.62
C THR A 130 -4.52 6.34 10.12
N LEU A 131 -3.93 5.47 9.28
CA LEU A 131 -4.53 4.20 8.88
C LEU A 131 -4.76 3.28 10.08
N VAL A 132 -3.81 3.16 11.01
CA VAL A 132 -3.99 2.36 12.23
C VAL A 132 -5.13 2.88 13.09
N LEU A 133 -5.23 4.20 13.24
CA LEU A 133 -6.31 4.85 13.97
C LEU A 133 -7.66 4.63 13.28
N ALA A 134 -7.71 4.75 11.94
CA ALA A 134 -8.90 4.52 11.14
C ALA A 134 -9.40 3.08 11.25
N LEU A 135 -8.51 2.08 11.14
CA LEU A 135 -8.86 0.67 11.39
C LEU A 135 -9.40 0.46 12.80
N GLY A 136 -8.90 1.22 13.77
CA GLY A 136 -9.36 1.17 15.14
C GLY A 136 -10.75 1.71 15.37
N ALA A 137 -11.04 2.88 14.78
CA ALA A 137 -12.36 3.47 14.80
C ALA A 137 -13.37 2.61 14.03
N ALA A 138 -12.99 2.16 12.83
CA ALA A 138 -13.81 1.29 12.00
C ALA A 138 -14.10 -0.07 12.66
N ALA A 139 -13.17 -0.62 13.45
CA ALA A 139 -13.41 -1.88 14.18
C ALA A 139 -14.57 -1.80 15.19
N GLN A 140 -14.93 -0.61 15.70
CA GLN A 140 -16.09 -0.46 16.57
C GLN A 140 -17.41 -0.71 15.83
N THR A 141 -17.46 -0.36 14.54
CA THR A 141 -18.66 -0.49 13.70
C THR A 141 -18.65 -1.78 12.88
N TYR A 142 -17.53 -2.10 12.26
CA TYR A 142 -17.37 -3.19 11.29
C TYR A 142 -16.67 -4.42 11.87
N LYS A 143 -16.25 -4.40 13.15
CA LYS A 143 -15.52 -5.50 13.81
C LYS A 143 -14.37 -6.00 12.93
N GLY A 144 -14.33 -7.31 12.63
CA GLY A 144 -13.32 -7.94 11.78
C GLY A 144 -13.30 -7.46 10.32
N ALA A 145 -14.32 -6.71 9.88
CA ALA A 145 -14.43 -6.18 8.53
C ALA A 145 -13.85 -4.77 8.36
N ALA A 146 -13.27 -4.17 9.42
CA ALA A 146 -12.73 -2.81 9.36
C ALA A 146 -11.72 -2.60 8.24
N ALA A 147 -10.83 -3.58 7.98
CA ALA A 147 -9.89 -3.51 6.87
C ALA A 147 -10.58 -3.47 5.50
N ALA A 148 -11.67 -4.23 5.33
CA ALA A 148 -12.44 -4.25 4.09
C ALA A 148 -13.17 -2.92 3.82
N ALA A 149 -13.54 -2.18 4.87
CA ALA A 149 -14.12 -0.84 4.74
C ALA A 149 -13.06 0.25 4.49
N VAL A 150 -11.94 0.23 5.22
CA VAL A 150 -10.95 1.33 5.20
C VAL A 150 -10.01 1.25 4.00
N MET A 151 -9.54 0.05 3.63
CA MET A 151 -8.48 -0.11 2.64
C MET A 151 -8.86 0.36 1.24
N PRO A 152 -10.06 0.06 0.70
CA PRO A 152 -10.44 0.54 -0.62
C PRO A 152 -10.50 2.06 -0.71
N ILE A 153 -10.95 2.74 0.36
CA ILE A 153 -11.01 4.20 0.41
C ILE A 153 -9.60 4.79 0.29
N VAL A 154 -8.63 4.25 1.04
CA VAL A 154 -7.23 4.70 1.01
C VAL A 154 -6.61 4.47 -0.37
N PHE A 155 -6.74 3.26 -0.91
CA PHE A 155 -6.09 2.91 -2.18
C PHE A 155 -6.79 3.46 -3.43
N GLY A 156 -8.08 3.82 -3.33
CA GLY A 156 -8.77 4.59 -4.37
C GLY A 156 -8.48 6.09 -4.31
N GLY A 157 -8.36 6.64 -3.10
CA GLY A 157 -8.11 8.06 -2.89
C GLY A 157 -6.65 8.49 -3.12
N ALA A 158 -5.68 7.65 -2.73
CA ALA A 158 -4.26 8.01 -2.83
C ALA A 158 -3.80 8.35 -4.25
N PRO A 159 -4.18 7.60 -5.31
CA PRO A 159 -3.86 7.99 -6.69
C PRO A 159 -4.44 9.35 -7.07
N ILE A 160 -5.67 9.66 -6.64
CA ILE A 160 -6.33 10.94 -6.92
C ILE A 160 -5.55 12.08 -6.28
N VAL A 161 -5.21 11.96 -4.99
CA VAL A 161 -4.40 12.96 -4.28
C VAL A 161 -3.04 13.15 -4.97
N ASN A 162 -2.36 12.06 -5.33
CA ASN A 162 -1.07 12.14 -6.04
C ASN A 162 -1.20 12.91 -7.36
N THR A 163 -2.26 12.66 -8.13
CA THR A 163 -2.47 13.38 -9.39
C THR A 163 -2.78 14.86 -9.19
N ILE A 164 -3.55 15.23 -8.16
CA ILE A 164 -3.81 16.63 -7.81
C ILE A 164 -2.52 17.34 -7.41
N VAL A 165 -1.73 16.73 -6.52
CA VAL A 165 -0.43 17.29 -6.10
C VAL A 165 0.51 17.42 -7.30
N ALA A 166 0.56 16.42 -8.18
CA ALA A 166 1.36 16.48 -9.40
C ALA A 166 0.91 17.63 -10.32
N MET A 167 -0.39 17.84 -10.52
CA MET A 167 -0.92 18.97 -11.31
C MET A 167 -0.65 20.33 -10.66
N LEU A 168 -0.62 20.41 -9.33
CA LEU A 168 -0.30 21.67 -8.63
C LEU A 168 1.19 22.02 -8.77
N LEU A 169 2.07 21.01 -8.73
CA LEU A 169 3.52 21.19 -8.89
C LEU A 169 3.93 21.37 -10.36
N HIS A 170 3.20 20.73 -11.27
CA HIS A 170 3.41 20.80 -12.72
C HIS A 170 2.07 21.11 -13.40
N PRO A 171 1.69 22.40 -13.47
CA PRO A 171 0.42 22.83 -14.06
C PRO A 171 0.29 22.34 -15.52
N PRO A 172 -0.86 21.75 -15.91
CA PRO A 172 -1.06 21.26 -17.26
C PRO A 172 -1.01 22.40 -18.27
N GLU A 173 -0.28 22.20 -19.37
CA GLU A 173 -0.23 23.13 -20.49
C GLU A 173 -1.65 23.30 -21.08
N GLY A 174 -2.22 24.50 -20.98
CA GLY A 174 -3.61 24.78 -21.36
C GLY A 174 -4.63 24.82 -20.21
N GLY A 175 -4.19 24.65 -18.96
CA GLY A 175 -5.03 24.75 -17.77
C GLY A 175 -5.97 23.57 -17.55
N LEU A 176 -6.81 23.63 -16.51
CA LEU A 176 -7.68 22.52 -16.09
C LEU A 176 -8.69 22.08 -17.16
N LYS A 177 -8.99 22.94 -18.14
CA LYS A 177 -9.88 22.64 -19.28
C LYS A 177 -9.22 21.78 -20.36
N ALA A 178 -7.90 21.70 -20.38
CA ALA A 178 -7.13 20.89 -21.32
C ALA A 178 -6.85 19.47 -20.79
N LEU A 179 -7.37 19.12 -19.61
CA LEU A 179 -7.20 17.78 -19.06
C LEU A 179 -7.86 16.74 -19.98
N PRO A 180 -7.15 15.66 -20.33
CA PRO A 180 -7.71 14.62 -21.18
C PRO A 180 -8.91 13.96 -20.49
N VAL A 181 -10.04 13.89 -21.19
CA VAL A 181 -11.28 13.27 -20.67
C VAL A 181 -11.05 11.85 -20.11
N PRO A 182 -10.22 10.98 -20.72
CA PRO A 182 -9.90 9.66 -20.14
C PRO A 182 -9.27 9.72 -18.74
N PHE A 183 -8.47 10.75 -18.44
CA PHE A 183 -7.86 10.91 -17.12
C PHE A 183 -8.90 11.23 -16.04
N ILE A 184 -9.81 12.17 -16.34
CA ILE A 184 -10.91 12.53 -15.43
C ILE A 184 -11.81 11.31 -15.19
N LEU A 185 -12.14 10.58 -16.27
CA LEU A 185 -12.92 9.36 -16.18
C LEU A 185 -12.20 8.29 -15.34
N GLY A 186 -10.88 8.15 -15.49
CA GLY A 186 -10.06 7.26 -14.67
C GLY A 186 -10.12 7.59 -13.18
N CYS A 187 -10.04 8.87 -12.81
CA CYS A 187 -10.20 9.31 -11.42
C CYS A 187 -11.60 8.99 -10.86
N LEU A 188 -12.65 9.24 -11.66
CA LEU A 188 -14.03 8.93 -11.26
C LEU A 188 -14.26 7.42 -11.12
N LEU A 189 -13.72 6.62 -12.03
CA LEU A 189 -13.79 5.16 -11.96
C LEU A 189 -12.99 4.60 -10.78
N ALA A 190 -11.83 5.18 -10.46
CA ALA A 190 -11.05 4.79 -9.28
C ALA A 190 -11.83 5.10 -7.98
N ALA A 191 -12.41 6.29 -7.86
CA ALA A 191 -13.24 6.68 -6.72
C ALA A 191 -14.49 5.79 -6.63
N GLY A 192 -15.19 5.58 -7.75
CA GLY A 192 -16.36 4.72 -7.83
C GLY A 192 -16.04 3.26 -7.48
N GLY A 193 -14.97 2.70 -8.04
CA GLY A 193 -14.51 1.35 -7.76
C GLY A 193 -14.15 1.16 -6.28
N ALA A 194 -13.42 2.10 -5.70
CA ALA A 194 -13.10 2.10 -4.27
C ALA A 194 -14.36 2.16 -3.40
N PHE A 195 -15.33 3.01 -3.75
CA PHE A 195 -16.62 3.09 -3.08
C PHE A 195 -17.39 1.76 -3.17
N LEU A 196 -17.49 1.17 -4.36
CA LEU A 196 -18.19 -0.10 -4.57
C LEU A 196 -17.54 -1.22 -3.75
N VAL A 197 -16.21 -1.33 -3.77
CA VAL A 197 -15.50 -2.36 -2.99
C VAL A 197 -15.71 -2.14 -1.49
N ALA A 198 -15.61 -0.90 -0.98
CA ALA A 198 -15.87 -0.63 0.43
C ALA A 198 -17.33 -0.90 0.82
N ARG A 199 -18.29 -0.52 -0.02
CA ARG A 199 -19.73 -0.63 0.29
C ARG A 199 -20.28 -2.04 0.17
N TYR A 200 -19.80 -2.82 -0.80
CA TYR A 200 -20.30 -4.15 -1.14
C TYR A 200 -19.32 -5.27 -0.78
N ALA A 201 -18.23 -4.97 -0.05
CA ALA A 201 -17.40 -6.02 0.53
C ALA A 201 -18.29 -6.96 1.36
N PRO A 202 -18.23 -8.30 1.12
CA PRO A 202 -19.09 -9.27 1.81
C PRO A 202 -19.01 -9.16 3.33
N SER A 203 -17.85 -8.81 3.85
CA SER A 203 -17.61 -8.61 5.29
C SER A 203 -18.32 -7.37 5.87
N ASN A 204 -18.68 -6.38 5.04
CA ASN A 204 -19.38 -5.16 5.45
C ASN A 204 -20.91 -5.29 5.36
N THR A 205 -21.41 -6.20 4.51
CA THR A 205 -22.81 -6.65 4.52
C THR A 205 -22.95 -7.78 5.50
N VAL A 206 -23.40 -7.49 6.72
CA VAL A 206 -23.84 -8.52 7.65
C VAL A 206 -24.99 -9.27 6.99
N ALA A 207 -24.71 -10.45 6.42
CA ALA A 207 -25.72 -11.49 6.36
C ALA A 207 -26.19 -11.66 7.80
N THR A 208 -27.46 -11.40 8.05
CA THR A 208 -28.17 -11.67 9.30
C THR A 208 -27.74 -13.03 9.85
N VAL A 209 -26.77 -13.04 10.77
CA VAL A 209 -26.39 -14.25 11.50
C VAL A 209 -27.52 -14.49 12.48
N LYS A 210 -28.32 -15.51 12.16
CA LYS A 210 -29.30 -16.14 13.06
C LYS A 210 -28.68 -16.30 14.46
N PRO A 211 -29.41 -16.03 15.57
CA PRO A 211 -28.86 -16.16 16.91
C PRO A 211 -28.28 -17.57 17.10
N SER A 212 -26.96 -17.68 17.28
CA SER A 212 -26.36 -18.93 17.74
C SER A 212 -26.77 -19.14 19.19
N ALA A 213 -27.37 -20.30 19.46
CA ALA A 213 -27.84 -20.71 20.77
C ALA A 213 -26.71 -20.64 21.82
N PRO A 214 -27.02 -20.37 23.10
CA PRO A 214 -26.02 -20.30 24.16
C PRO A 214 -25.25 -21.62 24.27
N GLN A 215 -23.92 -21.56 24.12
CA GLN A 215 -23.05 -22.66 24.51
C GLN A 215 -23.01 -22.72 26.04
N ILE A 216 -23.55 -23.81 26.59
CA ILE A 216 -23.45 -24.15 28.01
C ILE A 216 -22.00 -24.54 28.29
N ALA A 217 -21.30 -23.78 29.12
CA ALA A 217 -19.97 -24.12 29.60
C ALA A 217 -20.05 -25.36 30.53
N PRO A 218 -19.10 -26.31 30.48
CA PRO A 218 -19.02 -27.39 31.45
C PRO A 218 -18.75 -26.82 32.84
N MET A 219 -19.55 -27.22 33.82
CA MET A 219 -19.43 -26.84 35.22
C MET A 219 -18.25 -27.61 35.84
N ASP A 220 -17.21 -26.90 36.27
CA ASP A 220 -16.04 -27.49 36.96
C ASP A 220 -16.48 -28.17 38.27
N SER A 221 -16.45 -29.50 38.28
CA SER A 221 -16.62 -30.32 39.48
C SER A 221 -15.25 -30.65 40.07
N LYS A 222 -14.71 -29.75 40.89
CA LYS A 222 -13.77 -30.12 41.97
C LYS A 222 -13.99 -29.26 43.20
N ALA A 223 -14.94 -29.71 44.02
CA ALA A 223 -14.99 -29.44 45.45
C ALA A 223 -15.12 -30.80 46.16
N ASN A 224 -13.98 -31.37 46.57
CA ASN A 224 -13.77 -32.10 47.82
C ASN A 224 -12.29 -32.44 47.96
#